data_AF-A0A2H9MVB3-F1
#
_entry.id   AF-A0A2H9MVB3-F1
#
_cell.length_a   1.000
_cell.length_b   1.000
_cell.length_c   1.000
_cell.angle_alpha   90.00
_cell.angle_beta   90.00
_cell.angle_gamma   90.00
#
_symmetry.space_group_name_H-M   'P 1'
#
loop_
_entity.id
_entity.type
_entity.pdbx_description
1 polymer ?
#
loop_
_entity_poly.entity_id
_entity_poly.type
_entity_poly.pdbx_seq_one_letter_code
_entity_poly.pdbx_strand_id
1 'polypeptide(L)'
;MTNSLDNLLAPTLRKSIEINLGKTTLNKIEQRLMERHGLGIVQAIKDFHKFDGVLREFFGAGADGLETKFLQNIIDLKQQKKSSDNWIIIKDQELAKIFLESFADEDKKSIIGTVLDKSLIIADILDACNVPQTS
;
A
#
# COMPACT_ATOMS: atom_id res chain seq x y z
N MET A 1 1.56 -12.52 9.66
CA MET A 1 2.57 -12.15 8.65
C MET A 1 2.33 -10.71 8.26
N THR A 2 3.28 -9.82 8.50
CA THR A 2 3.21 -8.42 8.03
C THR A 2 3.65 -8.41 6.57
N ASN A 3 2.75 -8.13 5.63
CA ASN A 3 3.13 -8.05 4.22
C ASN A 3 3.99 -6.79 4.00
N SER A 4 5.10 -6.93 3.28
CA SER A 4 5.99 -5.82 2.94
C SER A 4 5.28 -4.71 2.17
N LEU A 5 4.25 -5.08 1.39
CA LEU A 5 3.38 -4.13 0.70
C LEU A 5 2.59 -3.24 1.69
N ASP A 6 2.12 -3.78 2.81
CA ASP A 6 1.37 -3.00 3.81
C ASP A 6 2.29 -1.96 4.48
N ASN A 7 3.58 -2.27 4.64
CA ASN A 7 4.56 -1.30 5.14
C ASN A 7 4.79 -0.15 4.15
N LEU A 8 4.73 -0.43 2.84
CA LEU A 8 4.88 0.57 1.78
C LEU A 8 3.62 1.44 1.65
N LEU A 9 2.44 0.83 1.75
CA LEU A 9 1.17 1.52 1.53
C LEU A 9 0.70 2.31 2.75
N ALA A 10 0.95 1.85 3.97
CA ALA A 10 0.39 2.47 5.17
C ALA A 10 0.74 3.96 5.36
N PRO A 11 1.98 4.43 5.12
CA PRO A 11 2.30 5.86 5.20
C PRO A 11 1.55 6.70 4.15
N THR A 12 1.49 6.21 2.91
CA THR A 12 0.79 6.87 1.80
C THR A 12 -0.72 6.90 2.03
N LEU A 13 -1.27 5.82 2.59
CA LEU A 13 -2.69 5.73 2.93
C LEU A 13 -3.05 6.69 4.07
N ARG A 14 -2.19 6.80 5.09
CA ARG A 14 -2.35 7.82 6.15
C ARG A 14 -2.38 9.24 5.58
N LYS A 15 -1.43 9.59 4.70
CA LYS A 15 -1.41 10.90 4.03
C LYS A 15 -2.70 11.14 3.22
N SER A 16 -3.16 10.14 2.47
CA SER A 16 -4.41 10.21 1.69
C SER A 16 -5.64 10.44 2.58
N ILE A 17 -5.71 9.78 3.74
CA ILE A 17 -6.79 9.98 4.72
C ILE A 17 -6.72 11.39 5.30
N GLU A 18 -5.53 11.88 5.66
CA GLU A 18 -5.34 13.24 6.18
C GLU A 18 -5.82 14.31 5.18
N ILE A 19 -5.49 14.15 3.90
CA ILE A 19 -5.91 15.06 2.82
C ILE A 19 -7.43 15.05 2.64
N ASN A 20 -8.07 13.88 2.73
CA ASN A 20 -9.51 13.75 2.47
C ASN A 20 -10.39 14.12 3.68
N LEU A 21 -9.95 13.84 4.91
CA LEU A 21 -10.75 14.03 6.13
C LEU A 21 -10.32 15.26 6.94
N GLY A 22 -9.11 15.76 6.70
CA GLY A 22 -8.48 16.81 7.50
C GLY A 22 -7.88 16.30 8.80
N LYS A 23 -6.87 17.03 9.29
CA LYS A 23 -6.08 16.67 10.48
C LYS A 23 -6.90 16.49 11.75
N THR A 24 -7.92 17.32 11.97
CA THR A 24 -8.79 17.24 13.15
C THR A 24 -9.58 15.95 13.19
N THR A 25 -10.08 15.50 12.04
CA THR A 25 -10.85 14.25 11.92
C THR A 25 -9.94 13.04 12.04
N LEU A 26 -8.76 13.10 11.42
CA LEU A 26 -7.72 12.07 11.55
C LEU A 26 -7.34 11.83 13.03
N ASN A 27 -7.14 12.91 13.79
CA ASN A 27 -6.80 12.82 15.22
C ASN A 27 -7.92 12.13 16.04
N LYS A 28 -9.20 12.39 15.72
CA LYS A 28 -10.33 11.73 16.38
C LYS A 28 -10.37 10.23 16.06
N ILE A 29 -10.08 9.86 14.82
CA ILE A 29 -10.00 8.45 14.39
C ILE A 29 -8.81 7.77 15.08
N GLU A 30 -7.63 8.41 15.13
CA GLU A 30 -6.45 7.91 15.83
C GLU A 30 -6.72 7.69 17.32
N GLN A 31 -7.34 8.67 17.99
CA GLN A 31 -7.73 8.53 19.38
C GLN A 31 -8.67 7.34 19.56
N ARG A 32 -9.66 7.18 18.68
CA ARG A 32 -10.64 6.10 18.80
C ARG A 32 -10.05 4.72 18.53
N LEU A 33 -9.15 4.60 17.57
CA LEU A 33 -8.37 3.38 17.31
C LEU A 33 -7.53 2.99 18.52
N MET A 34 -6.95 3.99 19.19
CA MET A 34 -6.15 3.75 20.39
C MET A 34 -7.03 3.31 21.57
N GLU A 35 -8.18 3.95 21.78
CA GLU A 35 -9.13 3.59 22.83
C GLU A 35 -9.74 2.19 22.64
N ARG A 36 -10.10 1.81 21.41
CA ARG A 36 -10.81 0.56 21.12
C ARG A 36 -9.88 -0.63 20.91
N HIS A 37 -8.71 -0.39 20.33
CA HIS A 37 -7.82 -1.46 19.86
C HIS A 37 -6.38 -1.31 20.33
N GLY A 38 -5.99 -0.19 20.95
CA GLY A 38 -4.60 0.09 21.33
C GLY A 38 -3.66 0.23 20.13
N LEU A 39 -4.19 0.60 18.96
CA LEU A 39 -3.44 0.67 17.71
C LEU A 39 -3.31 2.11 17.21
N GLY A 40 -2.09 2.45 16.76
CA GLY A 40 -1.88 3.66 15.95
C GLY A 40 -2.45 3.49 14.56
N ILE A 41 -2.75 4.59 13.87
CA ILE A 41 -3.38 4.53 12.54
C ILE A 41 -2.58 3.71 11.52
N VAL A 42 -1.25 3.74 11.60
CA VAL A 42 -0.39 2.97 10.71
C VAL A 42 -0.52 1.47 10.98
N GLN A 43 -0.66 1.04 12.24
CA GLN A 43 -0.98 -0.35 12.57
C GLN A 43 -2.42 -0.70 12.17
N ALA A 44 -3.38 0.19 12.39
CA ALA A 44 -4.77 -0.03 12.05
C ALA A 44 -4.96 -0.20 10.54
N ILE A 45 -4.25 0.56 9.71
CA ILE A 45 -4.27 0.40 8.26
C ILE A 45 -3.77 -0.99 7.82
N LYS A 46 -2.78 -1.56 8.54
CA LYS A 46 -2.31 -2.93 8.30
C LYS A 46 -3.33 -3.99 8.73
N ASP A 47 -4.17 -3.67 9.71
CA ASP A 47 -5.29 -4.48 10.16
C ASP A 47 -6.61 -3.84 9.70
N PHE A 48 -6.80 -3.83 8.37
CA PHE A 48 -7.83 -3.01 7.71
C PHE A 48 -9.24 -3.22 8.26
N HIS A 49 -9.56 -4.42 8.76
CA HIS A 49 -10.84 -4.71 9.39
C HIS A 49 -11.09 -3.87 10.66
N LYS A 50 -10.06 -3.62 11.48
CA LYS A 50 -10.17 -2.75 12.67
C LYS A 50 -10.29 -1.28 12.27
N PHE A 51 -9.62 -0.90 11.18
CA PHE A 51 -9.73 0.46 10.64
C PHE A 51 -11.12 0.74 10.07
N ASP A 52 -11.66 -0.16 9.23
CA ASP A 52 -13.03 -0.11 8.71
C ASP A 52 -14.06 -0.02 9.84
N GLY A 53 -13.90 -0.84 10.88
CA GLY A 53 -14.79 -0.81 12.05
C GLY A 53 -14.89 0.57 12.70
N VAL A 54 -13.77 1.28 12.84
CA VAL A 54 -13.76 2.66 13.36
C VAL A 54 -14.32 3.64 12.32
N LEU A 55 -14.01 3.49 11.03
CA LEU A 55 -14.60 4.35 10.00
C LEU A 55 -16.13 4.24 9.97
N ARG A 56 -16.70 3.04 10.09
CA ARG A 56 -18.14 2.82 10.17
C ARG A 56 -18.78 3.42 11.42
N GLU A 57 -18.06 3.50 12.55
CA GLU A 57 -18.56 4.22 13.73
C GLU A 57 -18.76 5.72 13.46
N PHE A 58 -17.83 6.34 12.72
CA PHE A 58 -17.89 7.78 12.44
C PHE A 58 -18.78 8.14 11.24
N PHE A 59 -18.79 7.29 10.20
CA PHE A 59 -19.37 7.63 8.90
C PHE A 59 -20.51 6.68 8.48
N GLY A 60 -20.80 5.62 9.24
CA GLY A 60 -21.85 4.65 8.92
C GLY A 60 -21.65 4.04 7.53
N ALA A 61 -22.72 4.02 6.72
CA ALA A 61 -22.67 3.55 5.33
C ALA A 61 -21.78 4.42 4.40
N GLY A 62 -21.38 5.62 4.82
CA GLY A 62 -20.46 6.48 4.08
C GLY A 62 -19.00 6.02 4.12
N ALA A 63 -18.65 5.08 5.01
CA ALA A 63 -17.31 4.54 5.13
C ALA A 63 -16.83 3.86 3.83
N ASP A 64 -17.70 3.09 3.16
CA ASP A 64 -17.35 2.35 1.93
C ASP A 64 -16.85 3.29 0.81
N GLY A 65 -17.50 4.44 0.66
CA GLY A 65 -17.12 5.46 -0.32
C GLY A 65 -15.80 6.15 0.03
N LEU A 66 -15.54 6.36 1.32
CA LEU A 66 -14.29 6.94 1.80
C LEU A 66 -13.11 6.00 1.60
N GLU A 67 -13.27 4.72 1.92
CA GLU A 67 -12.27 3.69 1.70
C GLU A 67 -11.87 3.61 0.22
N THR A 68 -12.88 3.55 -0.65
CA THR A 68 -12.68 3.55 -2.09
C THR A 68 -11.91 4.78 -2.54
N LYS A 69 -12.25 5.96 -2.02
CA LYS A 69 -11.58 7.23 -2.36
C LYS A 69 -10.14 7.28 -1.85
N PHE A 70 -9.86 6.74 -0.66
CA PHE A 70 -8.50 6.68 -0.12
C PHE A 70 -7.61 5.78 -0.99
N LEU A 71 -8.12 4.62 -1.40
CA LEU A 71 -7.43 3.66 -2.26
C LEU A 71 -7.21 4.18 -3.68
N GLN A 72 -8.22 4.79 -4.31
CA GLN A 72 -8.11 5.34 -5.67
C GLN A 72 -7.07 6.47 -5.80
N ASN A 73 -6.79 7.18 -4.71
CA ASN A 73 -5.72 8.18 -4.67
C ASN A 73 -4.32 7.54 -4.70
N ILE A 74 -4.19 6.26 -4.37
CA ILE A 74 -2.92 5.56 -4.17
C ILE A 74 -2.66 4.58 -5.30
N ILE A 75 -3.68 3.83 -5.73
CA ILE A 75 -3.60 2.83 -6.78
C ILE A 75 -4.79 3.01 -7.73
N ASP A 76 -4.48 3.17 -9.02
CA ASP A 76 -5.48 3.20 -10.09
C ASP A 76 -5.26 1.97 -10.98
N LEU A 77 -5.99 0.89 -10.71
CA LEU A 77 -5.93 -0.35 -11.50
C LEU A 77 -6.78 -0.19 -12.76
N LYS A 78 -6.20 0.42 -13.80
CA LYS A 78 -6.86 0.50 -15.12
C LYS A 78 -6.66 -0.81 -15.87
N GLN A 79 -7.58 -1.75 -15.71
CA GLN A 79 -7.67 -2.90 -16.62
C GLN A 79 -8.21 -2.43 -17.97
N GLN A 80 -7.35 -2.29 -18.98
CA GLN A 80 -7.80 -2.20 -20.36
C GLN A 80 -8.14 -3.60 -20.87
N LYS A 81 -9.38 -3.80 -21.30
CA LYS A 81 -9.91 -5.06 -21.86
C LYS A 81 -9.23 -5.54 -23.17
N LYS A 82 -8.19 -4.86 -23.67
CA LYS A 82 -7.52 -5.18 -24.94
C LYS A 82 -6.09 -4.63 -24.96
N SER A 83 -5.17 -5.29 -24.28
CA SER A 83 -3.78 -5.46 -24.72
C SER A 83 -3.05 -6.26 -23.65
N SER A 84 -2.11 -7.09 -24.09
CA SER A 84 -1.27 -7.97 -23.27
C SER A 84 -0.32 -7.26 -22.30
N ASP A 85 -0.42 -5.93 -22.17
CA ASP A 85 0.53 -5.12 -21.42
C ASP A 85 -0.19 -4.51 -20.22
N ASN A 86 0.17 -4.97 -19.01
CA ASN A 86 -0.29 -4.39 -17.76
C ASN A 86 0.49 -3.11 -17.46
N TRP A 87 -0.14 -1.96 -17.67
CA TRP A 87 0.45 -0.65 -17.32
C TRP A 87 0.14 -0.31 -15.86
N ILE A 88 1.18 -0.09 -15.05
CA ILE A 88 1.05 0.42 -13.68
C ILE A 88 1.36 1.92 -13.68
N ILE A 89 0.41 2.75 -13.26
CA ILE A 89 0.59 4.21 -13.14
C ILE A 89 0.78 4.57 -11.66
N ILE A 90 1.99 4.98 -11.30
CA ILE A 90 2.31 5.48 -9.95
C ILE A 90 2.10 7.00 -9.92
N LYS A 91 1.11 7.48 -9.17
CA LYS A 91 0.79 8.92 -9.05
C LYS A 91 1.53 9.63 -7.92
N ASP A 92 1.99 8.89 -6.92
CA ASP A 92 2.72 9.43 -5.78
C ASP A 92 4.20 9.67 -6.14
N GLN A 93 4.70 10.89 -5.92
CA GLN A 93 6.06 11.28 -6.32
C GLN A 93 7.14 10.58 -5.48
N GLU A 94 6.88 10.33 -4.20
CA GLU A 94 7.84 9.69 -3.29
C GLU A 94 7.99 8.21 -3.67
N LEU A 95 6.88 7.55 -3.95
CA LEU A 95 6.84 6.19 -4.45
C LEU A 95 7.46 6.08 -5.84
N ALA A 96 7.17 7.02 -6.75
CA ALA A 96 7.79 7.04 -8.07
C ALA A 96 9.32 7.17 -7.97
N LYS A 97 9.80 8.03 -7.08
CA LYS A 97 11.24 8.18 -6.82
C LYS A 97 11.86 6.88 -6.30
N ILE A 98 11.27 6.25 -5.28
CA ILE A 98 11.75 4.97 -4.73
C ILE A 98 11.81 3.90 -5.83
N PHE A 99 10.78 3.84 -6.68
CA PHE A 99 10.71 2.87 -7.76
C PHE A 99 11.82 3.11 -8.80
N LEU A 100 12.01 4.37 -9.23
CA LEU A 100 13.06 4.73 -10.18
C LEU A 100 14.47 4.51 -9.61
N GLU A 101 14.69 4.84 -8.34
CA GLU A 101 15.96 4.56 -7.64
C GLU A 101 16.22 3.05 -7.52
N SER A 102 15.17 2.26 -7.29
CA SER A 102 15.27 0.80 -7.26
C SER A 102 15.58 0.21 -8.63
N PHE A 103 15.10 0.83 -9.72
CA PHE A 103 15.43 0.41 -11.09
C PHE A 103 16.86 0.76 -11.53
N ALA A 104 17.53 1.68 -10.85
CA ALA A 104 18.93 2.01 -11.10
C ALA A 104 19.91 0.98 -10.50
N ASP A 105 19.42 0.11 -9.63
CA ASP A 105 20.13 -1.01 -9.02
C ASP A 105 19.78 -2.29 -9.78
N GLU A 106 20.78 -2.94 -10.39
CA GLU A 106 20.53 -4.08 -11.30
C GLU A 106 19.93 -5.29 -10.57
N ASP A 107 20.26 -5.51 -9.29
CA ASP A 107 19.69 -6.61 -8.51
C ASP A 107 18.20 -6.33 -8.23
N LYS A 108 17.87 -5.12 -7.77
CA LYS A 108 16.47 -4.73 -7.51
C LYS A 108 15.63 -4.69 -8.78
N LYS A 109 16.19 -4.22 -9.89
CA LYS A 109 15.55 -4.25 -11.21
C LYS A 109 15.27 -5.68 -11.66
N SER A 110 16.23 -6.59 -11.49
CA SER A 110 16.06 -8.02 -11.80
C SER A 110 14.95 -8.65 -10.96
N ILE A 111 14.91 -8.34 -9.65
CA ILE A 111 13.86 -8.80 -8.74
C ILE A 111 12.49 -8.30 -9.20
N ILE A 112 12.34 -6.99 -9.42
CA ILE A 112 11.07 -6.39 -9.83
C ILE A 112 10.61 -6.95 -11.20
N GLY A 113 11.53 -7.07 -12.16
CA GLY A 113 11.27 -7.67 -13.47
C GLY A 113 10.78 -9.12 -13.38
N THR A 114 11.42 -9.92 -12.54
CA THR A 114 11.12 -11.35 -12.41
C THR A 114 9.75 -11.61 -11.78
N VAL A 115 9.31 -10.75 -10.85
CA VAL A 115 8.03 -10.89 -10.15
C VAL A 115 6.86 -10.20 -10.85
N LEU A 116 7.12 -9.39 -11.88
CA LEU A 116 6.08 -8.70 -12.66
C LEU A 116 5.19 -9.68 -13.43
N ASP A 117 5.79 -10.75 -13.98
CA ASP A 117 5.06 -11.73 -14.81
C ASP A 117 4.53 -12.93 -14.02
N LYS A 118 5.19 -13.28 -12.90
CA LYS A 118 4.84 -14.45 -12.10
C LYS A 118 5.10 -14.22 -10.60
N SER A 119 4.15 -14.67 -9.78
CA SER A 119 4.35 -14.70 -8.33
C SER A 119 5.32 -15.83 -7.98
N LEU A 120 6.36 -15.50 -7.22
CA LEU A 120 7.42 -16.42 -6.82
C LEU A 120 7.67 -16.32 -5.31
N ILE A 121 8.12 -17.42 -4.71
CA ILE A 121 8.62 -17.39 -3.33
C ILE A 121 10.02 -16.76 -3.29
N ILE A 122 10.43 -16.26 -2.12
CA ILE A 122 11.70 -15.54 -1.96
C ILE A 122 12.90 -16.36 -2.46
N ALA A 123 12.94 -17.67 -2.18
CA ALA A 123 14.01 -18.54 -2.66
C ALA A 123 14.10 -18.54 -4.20
N ASP A 124 12.98 -18.77 -4.87
CA ASP A 124 12.90 -18.79 -6.34
C ASP A 124 13.26 -17.43 -6.97
N ILE A 125 12.96 -16.32 -6.29
CA ILE A 125 13.34 -14.98 -6.74
C ILE A 125 14.86 -14.82 -6.67
N LEU A 126 15.48 -15.19 -5.55
CA LEU A 126 16.93 -15.06 -5.37
C LEU A 126 17.68 -15.95 -6.36
N ASP A 127 17.18 -17.17 -6.60
CA ASP A 127 17.74 -18.09 -7.59
C ASP A 127 17.58 -17.56 -9.01
N ALA A 128 16.39 -17.05 -9.37
CA ALA A 128 16.13 -16.50 -10.70
C ALA A 128 16.93 -15.22 -10.99
N CYS A 129 17.19 -14.40 -9.96
CA CYS A 129 17.92 -13.16 -10.08
C CYS A 129 19.44 -13.34 -9.86
N ASN A 130 19.90 -14.55 -9.51
CA ASN A 130 21.30 -14.88 -9.24
C ASN A 130 21.94 -13.97 -8.17
N VAL A 131 21.13 -13.56 -7.19
CA VAL A 131 21.56 -12.65 -6.12
C VAL A 131 22.43 -13.42 -5.13
N PRO A 132 23.65 -12.96 -4.81
CA PRO A 132 24.55 -13.67 -3.90
C PRO A 132 23.89 -13.88 -2.53
N GLN A 133 23.74 -15.13 -2.13
CA GLN A 133 23.30 -15.47 -0.78
C GLN A 133 24.53 -15.54 0.13
N THR A 134 24.68 -14.57 1.03
CA THR A 134 25.65 -14.70 2.12
C THR A 134 25.05 -15.61 3.20
N SER A 135 25.75 -16.71 3.49
CA SER A 135 25.46 -17.62 4.61
C SER A 135 25.63 -16.96 5.98
#